data_AF-A0A1M5R3N6-F1
#
_entry.id   AF-A0A1M5R3N6-F1
#
_cell.length_a   1.000
_cell.length_b   1.000
_cell.length_c   1.000
_cell.angle_alpha   90.00
_cell.angle_beta   90.00
_cell.angle_gamma   90.00
#
_symmetry.space_group_name_H-M   'P 1'
#
loop_
_entity.id
_entity.type
_entity.pdbx_description
1 polymer ?
#
loop_
_entity_poly.entity_id
_entity_poly.type
_entity_poly.pdbx_seq_one_letter_code
_entity_poly.pdbx_strand_id
1 'polypeptide(L)'
;MSAVLARPAPSTRGATLRTLAAAEARRYARSPVFLAGVLLLLWATATSLGDLDDAGGDLAVVPAACLGLAGVLVGHSLTRSTSRPGDAVRAAPADGALRTAALALACLVPGAVALAWAVWVALALAAADLPVAIGWGRQAGMLATGVVAAVGGPLVGVLVGRWTRFPGAGLVAAVVLTGWTLACTAGLMMTATRWGTLVHLNAPFATWTSADGPDAPPWLAGGSPWWYVAYQVALCGLAATAAMVHEATGARRTRLWRVLAVLAVVAVGCLALACAADPTRVFL
;
A
#
# COMPACT_ATOMS: atom_id res chain seq x y z
N MET A 1 -46.72 16.12 27.90
CA MET A 1 -45.82 16.98 27.09
C MET A 1 -44.94 16.08 26.24
N SER A 2 -45.33 15.85 24.98
CA SER A 2 -44.54 15.05 24.03
C SER A 2 -43.54 15.98 23.34
N ALA A 3 -42.25 15.84 23.67
CA ALA A 3 -41.19 16.55 22.98
C ALA A 3 -41.09 16.01 21.55
N VAL A 4 -41.57 16.80 20.58
CA VAL A 4 -41.33 16.55 19.15
C VAL A 4 -39.84 16.73 18.92
N LEU A 5 -39.09 15.62 18.89
CA LEU A 5 -37.68 15.61 18.51
C LEU A 5 -37.59 16.10 17.07
N ALA A 6 -37.10 17.34 16.91
CA ALA A 6 -36.81 17.91 15.61
C ALA A 6 -35.89 16.95 14.84
N ARG A 7 -36.37 16.50 13.67
CA ARG A 7 -35.64 15.58 12.80
C ARG A 7 -34.36 16.31 12.34
N PRO A 8 -33.15 15.79 12.64
CA PRO A 8 -31.93 16.43 12.20
C PRO A 8 -31.94 16.54 10.67
N ALA A 9 -31.53 17.70 10.17
CA ALA A 9 -31.46 17.98 8.74
C ALA A 9 -30.65 16.90 8.01
N PRO A 10 -31.02 16.53 6.77
CA PRO A 10 -30.32 15.48 6.02
C PRO A 10 -28.85 15.85 5.87
N SER A 11 -27.97 15.13 6.58
CA SER A 11 -26.53 15.29 6.43
C SER A 11 -26.13 15.00 4.99
N THR A 12 -25.33 15.87 4.38
CA THR A 12 -24.82 15.64 3.03
C THR A 12 -23.97 14.37 3.00
N ARG A 13 -24.07 13.56 1.93
CA ARG A 13 -23.32 12.29 1.79
C ARG A 13 -21.82 12.43 2.10
N GLY A 14 -21.23 13.58 1.76
CA GLY A 14 -19.82 13.90 2.06
C GLY A 14 -19.55 14.11 3.56
N ALA A 15 -20.47 14.70 4.32
CA ALA A 15 -20.35 14.80 5.77
C ALA A 15 -20.39 13.40 6.41
N THR A 16 -21.32 12.55 6.00
CA THR A 16 -21.42 11.16 6.47
C THR A 16 -20.17 10.35 6.14
N LEU A 17 -19.63 10.49 4.93
CA LEU A 17 -18.40 9.80 4.53
C LEU A 17 -17.21 10.23 5.39
N ARG A 18 -17.05 11.53 5.63
CA ARG A 18 -15.95 12.07 6.45
C ARG A 18 -16.03 11.60 7.91
N THR A 19 -17.22 11.60 8.51
CA THR A 19 -17.38 11.14 9.90
C THR A 19 -17.11 9.64 10.03
N LEU A 20 -17.59 8.83 9.09
CA LEU A 20 -17.31 7.40 9.04
C LEU A 20 -15.81 7.13 8.81
N ALA A 21 -15.19 7.79 7.83
CA ALA A 21 -13.77 7.63 7.55
C ALA A 21 -12.91 8.03 8.76
N ALA A 22 -13.24 9.11 9.47
CA ALA A 22 -12.53 9.53 10.68
C ALA A 22 -12.68 8.51 11.82
N ALA A 23 -13.86 7.91 11.99
CA ALA A 23 -14.09 6.88 12.99
C ALA A 23 -13.28 5.61 12.68
N GLU A 24 -13.32 5.13 11.43
CA GLU A 24 -12.55 3.97 11.00
C GLU A 24 -11.05 4.22 11.02
N ALA A 25 -10.59 5.43 10.66
CA ALA A 25 -9.18 5.81 10.76
C ALA A 25 -8.67 5.78 12.20
N ARG A 26 -9.45 6.30 13.16
CA ARG A 26 -9.11 6.21 14.60
C ARG A 26 -9.06 4.78 15.09
N ARG A 27 -9.99 3.94 14.63
CA ARG A 27 -10.02 2.51 14.97
C ARG A 27 -8.84 1.77 14.38
N TYR A 28 -8.47 2.08 13.13
CA TYR A 28 -7.28 1.57 12.47
C TYR A 28 -6.01 1.95 13.24
N ALA A 29 -5.85 3.24 13.57
CA ALA A 29 -4.68 3.77 14.28
C ALA A 29 -4.49 3.16 15.69
N ARG A 30 -5.58 2.73 16.34
CA ARG A 30 -5.55 2.07 17.65
C ARG A 30 -5.45 0.54 17.57
N SER A 31 -5.41 -0.04 16.38
CA SER A 31 -5.27 -1.48 16.22
C SER A 31 -3.92 -1.95 16.75
N PRO A 32 -3.86 -2.96 17.64
CA PRO A 32 -2.59 -3.45 18.20
C PRO A 32 -1.67 -3.99 17.10
N VAL A 33 -2.23 -4.60 16.05
CA VAL A 33 -1.47 -5.10 14.90
C VAL A 33 -0.81 -3.95 14.12
N PHE A 34 -1.52 -2.82 13.97
CA PHE A 34 -0.95 -1.64 13.33
C PHE A 34 0.17 -1.03 14.18
N LEU A 35 -0.05 -0.87 15.49
CA LEU A 35 0.96 -0.35 16.40
C LEU A 35 2.22 -1.24 16.43
N ALA A 36 2.06 -2.57 16.43
CA ALA A 36 3.16 -3.50 16.30
C ALA A 36 3.93 -3.31 14.98
N GLY A 37 3.23 -3.10 13.86
CA GLY A 37 3.85 -2.77 12.57
C GLY A 37 4.63 -1.46 12.58
N VAL A 38 4.13 -0.42 13.26
CA VAL A 38 4.85 0.85 13.43
C VAL A 38 6.09 0.67 14.29
N LEU A 39 6.00 -0.08 15.40
CA LEU A 39 7.15 -0.37 16.25
C LEU A 39 8.21 -1.16 15.49
N LEU A 40 7.80 -2.16 14.69
CA LEU A 40 8.71 -2.96 13.87
C LEU A 40 9.38 -2.10 12.78
N LEU A 41 8.63 -1.19 12.15
CA LEU A 41 9.19 -0.22 11.19
C LEU A 41 10.29 0.63 11.84
N LEU A 42 10.02 1.21 13.01
CA LEU A 42 10.99 2.04 13.72
C LEU A 42 12.21 1.24 14.15
N TRP A 43 12.01 0.02 14.68
CA TRP A 43 13.09 -0.86 15.10
C TRP A 43 13.97 -1.27 13.92
N ALA A 44 13.38 -1.75 12.82
CA ALA A 44 14.12 -2.15 11.62
C ALA A 44 14.88 -0.97 11.00
N THR A 45 14.26 0.22 10.99
CA THR A 45 14.94 1.43 10.49
C THR A 45 16.10 1.83 11.38
N ALA A 46 15.96 1.76 12.71
CA ALA A 46 17.03 2.09 13.64
C ALA A 46 18.21 1.12 13.51
N THR A 47 17.96 -0.18 13.30
CA THR A 47 19.02 -1.15 13.04
C THR A 47 19.71 -0.93 11.70
N SER A 48 18.97 -0.55 10.65
CA SER A 48 19.55 -0.28 9.34
C SER A 48 20.33 1.05 9.29
N LEU A 49 19.86 2.10 9.97
CA LEU A 49 20.58 3.38 10.02
C LEU A 49 21.87 3.30 10.86
N GLY A 50 22.06 2.25 11.67
CA GLY A 50 23.32 2.03 12.38
C GLY A 50 24.44 1.51 11.49
N ASP A 51 24.12 1.03 10.29
CA ASP A 51 25.04 0.38 9.35
C ASP A 51 24.88 1.00 7.95
N LEU A 52 25.12 2.32 7.87
CA LEU A 52 24.84 3.11 6.66
C LEU A 52 25.65 2.68 5.43
N ASP A 53 26.77 1.99 5.65
CA ASP A 53 27.59 1.43 4.58
C ASP A 53 26.87 0.26 3.87
N ASP A 54 26.01 -0.50 4.57
CA ASP A 54 25.16 -1.57 4.02
C ASP A 54 23.70 -1.11 3.76
N ALA A 55 23.26 -0.01 4.37
CA ALA A 55 21.85 0.43 4.39
C ALA A 55 21.29 0.94 3.05
N GLY A 56 22.14 1.16 2.04
CA GLY A 56 21.75 1.73 0.76
C GLY A 56 20.75 0.90 -0.05
N GLY A 57 20.59 -0.38 0.27
CA GLY A 57 19.78 -1.35 -0.49
C GLY A 57 18.27 -1.34 -0.24
N ASP A 58 17.86 -1.32 1.04
CA ASP A 58 16.61 -2.01 1.41
C ASP A 58 15.62 -1.16 2.23
N LEU A 59 15.94 0.11 2.49
CA LEU A 59 15.12 0.98 3.34
C LEU A 59 13.68 1.14 2.80
N ALA A 60 13.50 1.22 1.48
CA ALA A 60 12.17 1.39 0.87
C ALA A 60 11.25 0.17 1.06
N VAL A 61 11.80 -1.02 1.32
CA VAL A 61 11.04 -2.26 1.56
C VAL A 61 10.47 -2.29 2.98
N VAL A 62 11.18 -1.72 3.94
CA VAL A 62 10.80 -1.73 5.36
C VAL A 62 9.36 -1.24 5.62
N PRO A 63 8.89 -0.08 5.10
CA PRO A 63 7.50 0.35 5.30
C PRO A 63 6.50 -0.57 4.60
N ALA A 64 6.83 -1.12 3.44
CA ALA A 64 5.96 -2.05 2.72
C ALA A 64 5.77 -3.36 3.51
N ALA A 65 6.86 -3.92 4.02
CA ALA A 65 6.84 -5.15 4.82
C ALA A 65 6.13 -4.92 6.16
N CYS A 66 6.49 -3.87 6.90
CA CYS A 66 5.98 -3.64 8.25
C CYS A 66 4.54 -3.11 8.25
N LEU A 67 4.27 -2.03 7.52
CA LEU A 67 2.96 -1.37 7.52
C LEU A 67 2.01 -1.99 6.50
N GLY A 68 2.51 -2.41 5.34
CA GLY A 68 1.71 -3.06 4.31
C GLY A 68 1.14 -4.39 4.78
N LEU A 69 1.99 -5.33 5.23
CA LEU A 69 1.53 -6.66 5.68
C LEU A 69 0.67 -6.59 6.94
N ALA A 70 1.07 -5.80 7.95
CA ALA A 70 0.22 -5.55 9.11
C ALA A 70 -1.12 -4.92 8.67
N GLY A 71 -1.07 -4.02 7.69
CA GLY A 71 -2.24 -3.38 7.13
C GLY A 71 -3.20 -4.33 6.43
N VAL A 72 -2.72 -5.36 5.73
CA VAL A 72 -3.59 -6.43 5.17
C VAL A 72 -4.46 -7.04 6.27
N LEU A 73 -3.87 -7.39 7.41
CA LEU A 73 -4.58 -8.01 8.53
C LEU A 73 -5.57 -7.04 9.19
N VAL A 74 -5.18 -5.77 9.37
CA VAL A 74 -6.06 -4.75 9.95
C VAL A 74 -7.23 -4.45 9.01
N GLY A 75 -6.97 -4.22 7.72
CA GLY A 75 -8.00 -3.99 6.70
C GLY A 75 -9.00 -5.15 6.60
N HIS A 76 -8.50 -6.40 6.67
CA HIS A 76 -9.35 -7.58 6.70
C HIS A 76 -10.24 -7.64 7.95
N SER A 77 -9.65 -7.48 9.14
CA SER A 77 -10.37 -7.56 10.41
C SER A 77 -11.43 -6.46 10.57
N LEU A 78 -11.13 -5.22 10.16
CA LEU A 78 -12.07 -4.11 10.17
C LEU A 78 -13.25 -4.38 9.24
N THR A 79 -12.98 -4.85 8.02
CA THR A 79 -14.02 -5.22 7.05
C THR A 79 -14.94 -6.32 7.58
N ARG A 80 -14.39 -7.33 8.27
CA ARG A 80 -15.21 -8.39 8.87
C ARG A 80 -16.02 -7.92 10.06
N SER A 81 -15.45 -7.07 10.91
CA SER A 81 -16.17 -6.55 12.07
C SER A 81 -17.36 -5.68 11.69
N THR A 82 -17.28 -4.93 10.59
CA THR A 82 -18.42 -4.14 10.07
C THR A 82 -19.48 -4.99 9.40
N SER A 83 -19.14 -6.22 9.01
CA SER A 83 -20.04 -7.18 8.39
C SER A 83 -20.75 -8.08 9.40
N ARG A 84 -20.29 -8.15 10.66
CA ARG A 84 -20.99 -8.88 11.73
C ARG A 84 -22.19 -8.03 12.22
N PRO A 85 -23.43 -8.46 11.98
CA PRO A 85 -24.61 -7.73 12.42
C PRO A 85 -24.79 -7.92 13.93
N GLY A 86 -24.15 -7.08 14.74
CA GLY A 86 -24.51 -6.93 16.14
C GLY A 86 -25.59 -5.86 16.27
N ASP A 87 -26.86 -6.26 16.18
CA ASP A 87 -28.14 -5.67 16.68
C ASP A 87 -28.38 -4.14 16.80
N ALA A 88 -27.49 -3.26 16.33
CA ALA A 88 -27.60 -1.81 16.56
C ALA A 88 -27.47 -0.94 15.30
N VAL A 89 -27.31 -1.51 14.10
CA VAL A 89 -27.12 -0.74 12.84
C VAL A 89 -28.40 -0.65 12.00
N ARG A 90 -29.57 -0.59 12.65
CA ARG A 90 -30.82 -0.14 12.00
C ARG A 90 -31.01 1.38 12.07
N ALA A 91 -30.13 2.11 12.76
CA ALA A 91 -30.33 3.54 13.00
C ALA A 91 -29.73 4.48 11.92
N ALA A 92 -28.82 4.01 11.06
CA ALA A 92 -28.23 4.84 10.00
C ALA A 92 -28.22 4.09 8.64
N PRO A 93 -29.07 4.48 7.67
CA PRO A 93 -29.06 3.93 6.33
C PRO A 93 -27.84 4.43 5.54
N ALA A 94 -26.65 3.92 5.86
CA ALA A 94 -25.45 4.11 5.06
C ALA A 94 -25.31 2.94 4.08
N ASP A 95 -25.34 3.26 2.79
CA ASP A 95 -25.10 2.37 1.64
C ASP A 95 -23.78 1.58 1.80
N GLY A 96 -23.75 0.30 1.42
CA GLY A 96 -22.60 -0.59 1.59
C GLY A 96 -21.34 -0.09 0.89
N ALA A 97 -21.50 0.56 -0.26
CA ALA A 97 -20.40 1.18 -0.98
C ALA A 97 -19.82 2.41 -0.27
N LEU A 98 -20.63 3.18 0.48
CA LEU A 98 -20.13 4.29 1.30
C LEU A 98 -19.30 3.80 2.48
N ARG A 99 -19.71 2.69 3.11
CA ARG A 99 -18.93 2.06 4.19
C ARG A 99 -17.59 1.54 3.68
N THR A 100 -17.58 0.93 2.49
CA THR A 100 -16.34 0.45 1.86
C THR A 100 -15.43 1.61 1.45
N ALA A 101 -15.99 2.71 0.95
CA ALA A 101 -15.23 3.93 0.67
C ALA A 101 -14.62 4.54 1.95
N ALA A 102 -15.37 4.56 3.06
CA ALA A 102 -14.86 5.02 4.35
C ALA A 102 -13.70 4.16 4.86
N LEU A 103 -13.81 2.83 4.74
CA LEU A 103 -12.72 1.90 5.07
C LEU A 103 -11.50 2.10 4.17
N ALA A 104 -11.70 2.29 2.86
CA ALA A 104 -10.61 2.59 1.94
C ALA A 104 -9.89 3.91 2.27
N LEU A 105 -10.64 4.94 2.71
CA LEU A 105 -10.05 6.19 3.20
C LEU A 105 -9.29 6.00 4.52
N ALA A 106 -9.74 5.11 5.40
CA ALA A 106 -9.00 4.76 6.61
C ALA A 106 -7.64 4.09 6.30
N CYS A 107 -7.49 3.45 5.14
CA CYS A 107 -6.21 2.92 4.67
C CYS A 107 -5.17 4.01 4.34
N LEU A 108 -5.53 5.30 4.37
CA LEU A 108 -4.56 6.40 4.28
C LEU A 108 -3.75 6.59 5.58
N VAL A 109 -4.21 6.05 6.72
CA VAL A 109 -3.48 6.11 8.00
C VAL A 109 -2.06 5.51 7.91
N PRO A 110 -1.87 4.26 7.45
CA PRO A 110 -0.52 3.70 7.27
C PRO A 110 0.29 4.47 6.22
N GLY A 111 -0.36 5.01 5.17
CA GLY A 111 0.29 5.87 4.19
C GLY A 111 0.84 7.16 4.79
N ALA A 112 0.09 7.81 5.68
CA ALA A 112 0.55 9.01 6.38
C ALA A 112 1.75 8.72 7.31
N VAL A 113 1.73 7.58 8.01
CA VAL A 113 2.88 7.14 8.82
C VAL A 113 4.09 6.81 7.96
N ALA A 114 3.90 6.08 6.86
CA ALA A 114 4.97 5.78 5.92
C ALA A 114 5.55 7.04 5.27
N LEU A 115 4.72 8.05 4.97
CA LEU A 115 5.18 9.32 4.43
C LEU A 115 6.00 10.11 5.46
N ALA A 116 5.54 10.18 6.71
CA ALA A 116 6.31 10.81 7.79
C ALA A 116 7.66 10.11 8.00
N TRP A 117 7.67 8.78 7.96
CA TRP A 117 8.89 7.98 8.00
C TRP A 117 9.81 8.27 6.80
N ALA A 118 9.28 8.34 5.57
CA ALA A 118 10.07 8.63 4.38
C ALA A 118 10.71 10.02 4.41
N VAL A 119 9.98 11.02 4.91
CA VAL A 119 10.52 12.37 5.14
C VAL A 119 11.63 12.33 6.19
N TRP A 120 11.43 11.61 7.30
CA TRP A 120 12.46 11.47 8.33
C TRP A 120 13.73 10.81 7.78
N VAL A 121 13.61 9.72 7.03
CA VAL A 121 14.76 9.05 6.38
C VAL A 121 15.45 9.97 5.37
N ALA A 122 14.69 10.69 4.54
CA ALA A 122 15.28 11.64 3.58
C ALA A 122 16.08 12.74 4.29
N LEU A 123 15.56 13.28 5.40
CA LEU A 123 16.27 14.27 6.21
C LEU A 123 17.52 13.70 6.89
N ALA A 124 17.44 12.47 7.41
CA ALA A 124 18.58 11.80 8.02
C ALA A 124 19.71 11.58 7.00
N LEU A 125 19.37 11.11 5.79
CA LEU A 125 20.34 10.91 4.71
C LEU A 125 20.94 12.24 4.22
N ALA A 126 20.14 13.31 4.12
CA ALA A 126 20.65 14.64 3.79
C ALA A 126 21.59 15.21 4.87
N ALA A 127 21.32 14.93 6.14
CA ALA A 127 22.15 15.38 7.26
C ALA A 127 23.47 14.60 7.39
N ALA A 128 23.53 13.36 6.92
CA ALA A 128 24.71 12.52 6.98
C ALA A 128 25.78 12.86 5.92
N ASP A 129 25.47 13.76 4.98
CA ASP A 129 26.35 14.17 3.85
C ASP A 129 26.99 12.98 3.11
N LEU A 130 26.27 11.86 3.06
CA LEU A 130 26.73 10.67 2.37
C LEU A 130 26.82 10.99 0.88
N PRO A 131 27.89 10.56 0.18
CA PRO A 131 27.97 10.66 -1.27
C PRO A 131 26.85 9.82 -1.87
N VAL A 132 25.72 10.45 -2.17
CA VAL A 132 24.57 9.72 -2.72
C VAL A 132 24.87 9.41 -4.17
N ALA A 133 25.33 8.19 -4.43
CA ALA A 133 25.57 7.68 -5.78
C ALA A 133 24.29 7.70 -6.65
N ILE A 134 23.14 7.89 -6.02
CA ILE A 134 21.80 7.95 -6.62
C ILE A 134 21.27 9.39 -6.53
N GLY A 135 20.94 10.00 -7.66
CA GLY A 135 20.34 11.34 -7.65
C GLY A 135 19.03 11.40 -6.84
N TRP A 136 18.83 12.49 -6.11
CA TRP A 136 17.67 12.74 -5.23
C TRP A 136 16.31 12.43 -5.87
N GLY A 137 16.14 12.76 -7.15
CA GLY A 137 14.89 12.49 -7.87
C GLY A 137 14.56 11.00 -7.99
N ARG A 138 15.58 10.13 -8.13
CA ARG A 138 15.38 8.67 -8.19
C ARG A 138 15.12 8.11 -6.79
N GLN A 139 15.86 8.58 -5.79
CA GLN A 139 15.70 8.18 -4.39
C GLN A 139 14.31 8.55 -3.83
N ALA A 140 13.81 9.75 -4.15
CA ALA A 140 12.44 10.14 -3.80
C ALA A 140 11.40 9.20 -4.43
N GLY A 141 11.61 8.80 -5.69
CA GLY A 141 10.79 7.79 -6.34
C GLY A 141 10.81 6.45 -5.59
N MET A 142 11.98 5.97 -5.19
CA MET A 142 12.12 4.73 -4.41
C MET A 142 11.41 4.82 -3.05
N LEU A 143 11.61 5.89 -2.29
CA LEU A 143 10.91 6.09 -1.00
C LEU A 143 9.38 6.14 -1.19
N ALA A 144 8.91 6.79 -2.26
CA ALA A 144 7.50 6.85 -2.60
C ALA A 144 6.90 5.46 -2.87
N THR A 145 7.66 4.50 -3.41
CA THR A 145 7.18 3.12 -3.55
C THR A 145 6.82 2.48 -2.22
N GLY A 146 7.65 2.67 -1.18
CA GLY A 146 7.37 2.16 0.17
C GLY A 146 6.11 2.79 0.78
N VAL A 147 5.89 4.08 0.55
CA VAL A 147 4.68 4.79 1.00
C VAL A 147 3.42 4.24 0.33
N VAL A 148 3.44 4.05 -1.00
CA VAL A 148 2.28 3.54 -1.74
C VAL A 148 2.01 2.08 -1.38
N ALA A 149 3.04 1.25 -1.24
CA ALA A 149 2.91 -0.15 -0.82
C ALA A 149 2.29 -0.27 0.60
N ALA A 150 2.64 0.62 1.53
CA ALA A 150 2.03 0.69 2.86
C ALA A 150 0.53 0.99 2.82
N VAL A 151 0.03 1.68 1.79
CA VAL A 151 -1.41 1.90 1.55
C VAL A 151 -2.04 0.69 0.84
N GLY A 152 -1.30 0.06 -0.09
CA GLY A 152 -1.77 -1.07 -0.89
C GLY A 152 -2.15 -2.29 -0.05
N GLY A 153 -1.32 -2.67 0.92
CA GLY A 153 -1.59 -3.80 1.81
C GLY A 153 -2.98 -3.74 2.49
N PRO A 154 -3.32 -2.67 3.22
CA PRO A 154 -4.64 -2.52 3.82
C PRO A 154 -5.79 -2.52 2.83
N LEU A 155 -5.63 -1.94 1.64
CA LEU A 155 -6.65 -2.00 0.58
C LEU A 155 -6.87 -3.42 0.07
N VAL A 156 -5.81 -4.22 -0.08
CA VAL A 156 -5.93 -5.65 -0.38
C VAL A 156 -6.64 -6.38 0.77
N GLY A 157 -6.33 -6.04 2.03
CA GLY A 157 -7.04 -6.56 3.19
C GLY A 157 -8.55 -6.31 3.15
N VAL A 158 -8.95 -5.08 2.78
CA VAL A 158 -10.37 -4.70 2.59
C VAL A 158 -11.00 -5.50 1.43
N LEU A 159 -10.31 -5.59 0.30
CA LEU A 159 -10.76 -6.38 -0.86
C LEU A 159 -11.01 -7.84 -0.46
N VAL A 160 -10.01 -8.49 0.14
CA VAL A 160 -10.09 -9.88 0.57
C VAL A 160 -11.20 -10.05 1.63
N GLY A 161 -11.32 -9.11 2.57
CA GLY A 161 -12.37 -9.12 3.59
C GLY A 161 -13.79 -9.07 3.04
N ARG A 162 -13.99 -8.40 1.88
CA ARG A 162 -15.28 -8.34 1.18
C ARG A 162 -15.57 -9.59 0.37
N TRP A 163 -14.58 -10.10 -0.35
CA TRP A 163 -14.79 -11.17 -1.33
C TRP A 163 -14.68 -12.58 -0.76
N THR A 164 -14.10 -12.75 0.43
CA THR A 164 -13.87 -14.07 1.03
C THR A 164 -14.67 -14.25 2.32
N ARG A 165 -15.14 -15.48 2.56
CA ARG A 165 -15.84 -15.86 3.80
C ARG A 165 -14.95 -16.53 4.84
N PHE A 166 -13.76 -16.97 4.46
CA PHE A 166 -12.79 -17.65 5.33
C PHE A 166 -12.11 -16.67 6.33
N PRO A 167 -12.04 -16.97 7.64
CA PRO A 167 -11.44 -16.08 8.65
C PRO A 167 -9.94 -15.87 8.50
N GLY A 168 -9.21 -16.84 7.93
CA GLY A 168 -7.77 -16.73 7.69
C GLY A 168 -7.39 -16.08 6.36
N ALA A 169 -8.36 -15.57 5.58
CA ALA A 169 -8.08 -15.10 4.23
C ALA A 169 -7.13 -13.91 4.18
N GLY A 170 -7.17 -13.02 5.19
CA GLY A 170 -6.19 -11.94 5.31
C GLY A 170 -4.75 -12.43 5.48
N LEU A 171 -4.54 -13.49 6.28
CA LEU A 171 -3.22 -14.09 6.44
C LEU A 171 -2.75 -14.77 5.15
N VAL A 172 -3.63 -15.54 4.50
CA VAL A 172 -3.33 -16.17 3.20
C VAL A 172 -2.96 -15.11 2.17
N ALA A 173 -3.67 -13.99 2.11
CA ALA A 173 -3.35 -12.90 1.20
C ALA A 173 -1.98 -12.28 1.49
N ALA A 174 -1.64 -12.06 2.77
CA ALA A 174 -0.32 -11.59 3.16
C ALA A 174 0.78 -12.58 2.72
N VAL A 175 0.60 -13.89 2.96
CA VAL A 175 1.55 -14.93 2.54
C VAL A 175 1.70 -14.97 1.01
N VAL A 176 0.60 -14.90 0.27
CA VAL A 176 0.62 -14.89 -1.20
C VAL A 176 1.34 -13.65 -1.72
N LEU A 177 1.08 -12.46 -1.16
CA LEU A 177 1.78 -11.23 -1.55
C LEU A 177 3.28 -11.30 -1.24
N THR A 178 3.66 -11.79 -0.07
CA THR A 178 5.06 -11.98 0.30
C THR A 178 5.73 -13.00 -0.62
N GLY A 179 5.12 -14.17 -0.82
CA GLY A 179 5.65 -15.21 -1.70
C GLY A 179 5.77 -14.75 -3.16
N TRP A 180 4.78 -13.99 -3.65
CA TRP A 180 4.85 -13.38 -4.98
C TRP A 180 5.98 -12.37 -5.08
N THR A 181 6.17 -11.54 -4.06
CA THR A 181 7.27 -10.57 -4.03
C THR A 181 8.62 -11.28 -4.06
N LEU A 182 8.81 -12.30 -3.21
CA LEU A 182 10.02 -13.12 -3.19
C LEU A 182 10.28 -13.81 -4.54
N ALA A 183 9.24 -14.32 -5.18
CA ALA A 183 9.35 -14.93 -6.51
C ALA A 183 9.77 -13.88 -7.57
N CYS A 184 9.22 -12.68 -7.51
CA CYS A 184 9.61 -11.58 -8.40
C CYS A 184 11.04 -11.10 -8.14
N THR A 185 11.52 -11.14 -6.90
CA THR A 185 12.92 -10.85 -6.56
C THR A 185 13.89 -11.77 -7.32
N ALA A 186 13.48 -12.99 -7.71
CA ALA A 186 14.29 -13.85 -8.58
C ALA A 186 14.62 -13.21 -9.95
N GLY A 187 13.86 -12.21 -10.41
CA GLY A 187 14.20 -11.39 -11.58
C GLY A 187 15.53 -10.65 -11.44
N LEU A 188 15.95 -10.36 -10.20
CA LEU A 188 17.28 -9.82 -9.89
C LEU A 188 18.40 -10.86 -9.98
N MET A 189 18.07 -12.15 -9.99
CA MET A 189 19.05 -13.22 -10.20
C MET A 189 19.19 -13.57 -11.68
N MET A 190 18.29 -13.09 -12.54
CA MET A 190 18.36 -13.28 -13.99
C MET A 190 19.38 -12.32 -14.62
N THR A 191 19.85 -12.67 -15.81
CA THR A 191 20.65 -11.75 -16.65
C THR A 191 19.87 -10.45 -16.91
N ALA A 192 20.56 -9.31 -16.89
CA ALA A 192 19.99 -7.99 -17.11
C ALA A 192 19.31 -7.90 -18.49
N THR A 193 18.00 -8.17 -18.49
CA THR A 193 17.15 -8.28 -19.66
C THR A 193 15.82 -7.62 -19.33
N ARG A 194 15.09 -7.16 -20.34
CA ARG A 194 13.73 -6.60 -20.15
C ARG A 194 12.79 -7.60 -19.47
N TRP A 195 13.00 -8.90 -19.71
CA TRP A 195 12.26 -9.96 -19.03
C TRP A 195 12.58 -10.03 -17.53
N GLY A 196 13.86 -10.03 -17.16
CA GLY A 196 14.27 -9.99 -15.76
C GLY A 196 13.74 -8.74 -15.04
N THR A 197 13.81 -7.57 -15.68
CA THR A 197 13.23 -6.32 -15.16
C THR A 197 11.71 -6.42 -15.01
N LEU A 198 11.00 -7.01 -15.96
CA LEU A 198 9.55 -7.21 -15.87
C LEU A 198 9.18 -8.13 -14.71
N VAL A 199 9.87 -9.28 -14.56
CA VAL A 199 9.65 -10.22 -13.45
C VAL A 199 9.88 -9.50 -12.12
N HIS A 200 10.96 -8.74 -12.01
CA HIS A 200 11.29 -7.98 -10.81
C HIS A 200 10.25 -6.89 -10.49
N LEU A 201 9.94 -6.02 -11.45
CA LEU A 201 9.01 -4.90 -11.26
C LEU A 201 7.54 -5.34 -11.25
N ASN A 202 7.21 -6.61 -11.48
CA ASN A 202 5.82 -7.07 -11.32
C ASN A 202 5.41 -7.19 -9.85
N ALA A 203 6.38 -7.28 -8.93
CA ALA A 203 6.13 -7.35 -7.51
C ALA A 203 5.26 -6.17 -7.02
N PRO A 204 4.47 -6.33 -5.94
CA PRO A 204 3.72 -5.24 -5.32
C PRO A 204 4.62 -4.19 -4.66
N PHE A 205 5.86 -4.55 -4.33
CA PHE A 205 6.96 -3.65 -4.01
C PHE A 205 8.26 -4.23 -4.57
N ALA A 206 9.21 -3.38 -4.95
CA ALA A 206 10.45 -3.80 -5.60
C ALA A 206 11.66 -3.21 -4.87
N THR A 207 12.71 -4.01 -4.74
CA THR A 207 14.03 -3.59 -4.27
C THR A 207 14.79 -2.91 -5.40
N TRP A 208 15.28 -1.69 -5.18
CA TRP A 208 15.95 -0.94 -6.24
C TRP A 208 17.47 -1.00 -6.15
N THR A 209 18.01 -1.41 -5.01
CA THR A 209 19.43 -1.42 -4.72
C THR A 209 19.75 -2.66 -3.90
N SER A 210 20.95 -3.21 -4.03
CA SER A 210 21.54 -4.09 -3.01
C SER A 210 23.06 -3.93 -3.00
N ALA A 211 23.67 -4.33 -1.88
CA ALA A 211 25.06 -4.73 -1.80
C ALA A 211 25.05 -6.25 -1.57
N ASP A 212 25.64 -7.04 -2.48
CA ASP A 212 25.66 -8.51 -2.36
C ASP A 212 26.79 -8.98 -1.43
N GLY A 213 26.90 -8.36 -0.25
CA GLY A 213 27.91 -8.64 0.77
C GLY A 213 29.04 -7.60 0.84
N PRO A 214 29.93 -7.72 1.86
CA PRO A 214 30.93 -6.69 2.19
C PRO A 214 31.97 -6.42 1.10
N ASP A 215 32.16 -7.37 0.17
CA ASP A 215 33.13 -7.27 -0.92
C ASP A 215 32.48 -7.09 -2.30
N ALA A 216 31.15 -7.09 -2.40
CA ALA A 216 30.45 -6.97 -3.67
C ALA A 216 30.15 -5.50 -3.97
N PRO A 217 30.41 -5.02 -5.21
CA PRO A 217 30.10 -3.65 -5.56
C PRO A 217 28.59 -3.41 -5.45
N PRO A 218 28.14 -2.32 -4.80
CA PRO A 218 26.74 -1.99 -4.73
C PRO A 218 26.16 -1.85 -6.13
N TRP A 219 24.91 -2.27 -6.34
CA TRP A 219 24.27 -2.16 -7.63
C TRP A 219 22.89 -1.52 -7.55
N LEU A 220 22.48 -0.94 -8.68
CA LEU A 220 21.21 -0.26 -8.87
C LEU A 220 20.37 -0.98 -9.94
N ALA A 221 19.18 -1.45 -9.60
CA ALA A 221 18.25 -2.07 -10.55
C ALA A 221 17.81 -1.08 -11.63
N GLY A 222 17.74 -1.56 -12.88
CA GLY A 222 17.20 -0.81 -14.01
C GLY A 222 15.70 -0.52 -13.88
N GLY A 223 15.19 0.35 -14.76
CA GLY A 223 13.79 0.77 -14.79
C GLY A 223 13.52 2.13 -14.13
N SER A 224 12.27 2.58 -14.19
CA SER A 224 11.83 3.90 -13.68
C SER A 224 11.00 3.79 -12.40
N PRO A 225 11.48 4.31 -11.25
CA PRO A 225 10.73 4.23 -10.00
C PRO A 225 9.44 5.06 -10.04
N TRP A 226 9.40 6.16 -10.80
CA TRP A 226 8.20 7.00 -10.91
C TRP A 226 7.06 6.30 -11.66
N TRP A 227 7.37 5.61 -12.77
CA TRP A 227 6.38 4.80 -13.47
C TRP A 227 5.94 3.61 -12.63
N TYR A 228 6.83 3.04 -11.83
CA TYR A 228 6.49 1.98 -10.89
C TYR A 228 5.60 2.47 -9.73
N VAL A 229 5.82 3.68 -9.22
CA VAL A 229 4.90 4.33 -8.26
C VAL A 229 3.51 4.50 -8.90
N ALA A 230 3.44 4.99 -10.14
CA ALA A 230 2.17 5.13 -10.86
C ALA A 230 1.45 3.78 -11.04
N TYR A 231 2.20 2.71 -11.36
CA TYR A 231 1.70 1.33 -11.39
C TYR A 231 1.10 0.91 -10.03
N GLN A 232 1.81 1.12 -8.92
CA GLN A 232 1.31 0.77 -7.59
C GLN A 232 0.07 1.58 -7.19
N VAL A 233 0.04 2.87 -7.51
CA VAL A 233 -1.15 3.71 -7.28
C VAL A 233 -2.35 3.16 -8.06
N ALA A 234 -2.15 2.70 -9.30
CA ALA A 234 -3.19 2.05 -10.07
C ALA A 234 -3.66 0.73 -9.44
N LEU A 235 -2.73 -0.10 -8.91
CA LEU A 235 -3.08 -1.31 -8.16
C LEU A 235 -3.87 -1.02 -6.88
N CYS A 236 -3.50 0.01 -6.13
CA CYS A 236 -4.25 0.49 -4.96
C CYS A 236 -5.68 0.90 -5.37
N GLY A 237 -5.81 1.65 -6.46
CA GLY A 237 -7.10 2.03 -7.04
C GLY A 237 -7.93 0.83 -7.47
N LEU A 238 -7.30 -0.20 -8.08
CA LEU A 238 -7.96 -1.45 -8.44
C LEU A 238 -8.50 -2.19 -7.22
N ALA A 239 -7.70 -2.33 -6.17
CA ALA A 239 -8.13 -3.00 -4.93
C ALA A 239 -9.32 -2.27 -4.29
N ALA A 240 -9.25 -0.95 -4.17
CA ALA A 240 -10.34 -0.13 -3.63
C ALA A 240 -11.62 -0.24 -4.50
N THR A 241 -11.48 -0.15 -5.82
CA THR A 241 -12.60 -0.20 -6.76
C THR A 241 -13.25 -1.59 -6.77
N ALA A 242 -12.45 -2.66 -6.81
CA ALA A 242 -12.93 -4.03 -6.76
C ALA A 242 -13.65 -4.36 -5.44
N ALA A 243 -13.20 -3.78 -4.32
CA ALA A 243 -13.92 -3.89 -3.05
C ALA A 243 -15.30 -3.20 -3.12
N MET A 244 -15.39 -2.02 -3.75
CA MET A 244 -16.67 -1.30 -3.92
C MET A 244 -17.62 -1.98 -4.93
N VAL A 245 -17.10 -2.62 -5.97
CA VAL A 245 -17.90 -3.34 -7.00
C VAL A 245 -18.75 -4.43 -6.37
N HIS A 246 -18.25 -5.08 -5.32
CA HIS A 246 -18.94 -6.19 -4.65
C HIS A 246 -20.30 -5.77 -4.05
N GLU A 247 -20.36 -4.57 -3.49
CA GLU A 247 -21.56 -4.03 -2.80
C GLU A 247 -22.43 -3.16 -3.71
N ALA A 248 -21.96 -2.85 -4.92
CA ALA A 248 -22.66 -1.96 -5.84
C ALA A 248 -23.74 -2.69 -6.65
N THR A 249 -24.90 -2.06 -6.82
CA THR A 249 -26.01 -2.56 -7.64
C THR A 249 -26.34 -1.63 -8.82
N GLY A 250 -27.05 -2.17 -9.82
CA GLY A 250 -27.55 -1.42 -10.99
C GLY A 250 -26.47 -0.66 -11.77
N ALA A 251 -26.80 0.55 -12.22
CA ALA A 251 -25.92 1.38 -13.06
C ALA A 251 -24.58 1.74 -12.40
N ARG A 252 -24.51 1.81 -11.07
CA ARG A 252 -23.28 2.09 -10.33
C ARG A 252 -22.25 0.97 -10.50
N ARG A 253 -22.71 -0.29 -10.47
CA ARG A 253 -21.85 -1.46 -10.67
C ARG A 253 -21.19 -1.43 -12.06
N THR A 254 -21.97 -1.15 -13.11
CA THR A 254 -21.46 -1.02 -14.48
C THR A 254 -20.42 0.09 -14.60
N ARG A 255 -20.64 1.24 -13.94
CA ARG A 255 -19.65 2.32 -13.92
C ARG A 255 -18.35 1.90 -13.22
N LEU A 256 -18.44 1.24 -12.06
CA LEU A 256 -17.27 0.78 -11.33
C LEU A 256 -16.48 -0.28 -12.11
N TRP A 257 -17.15 -1.18 -12.84
CA TRP A 257 -16.46 -2.12 -13.75
C TRP A 257 -15.67 -1.42 -14.85
N ARG A 258 -16.22 -0.35 -15.44
CA ARG A 258 -15.48 0.46 -16.42
C ARG A 258 -14.26 1.13 -15.79
N VAL A 259 -14.40 1.69 -14.59
CA VAL A 259 -13.28 2.26 -13.84
C VAL A 259 -12.21 1.20 -13.56
N LEU A 260 -12.63 -0.01 -13.15
CA LEU A 260 -11.72 -1.14 -12.93
C LEU A 260 -10.95 -1.49 -14.20
N ALA A 261 -11.62 -1.59 -15.35
CA ALA A 261 -10.98 -1.88 -16.63
C ALA A 261 -9.97 -0.79 -17.03
N VAL A 262 -10.33 0.49 -16.86
CA VAL A 262 -9.42 1.61 -17.12
C VAL A 262 -8.18 1.55 -16.21
N LEU A 263 -8.37 1.33 -14.91
CA LEU A 263 -7.26 1.22 -13.97
C LEU A 263 -6.34 0.03 -14.28
N ALA A 264 -6.89 -1.09 -14.77
CA ALA A 264 -6.11 -2.24 -15.19
C ALA A 264 -5.24 -1.92 -16.41
N VAL A 265 -5.80 -1.24 -17.42
CA VAL A 265 -5.03 -0.79 -18.60
C VAL A 265 -3.94 0.21 -18.20
N VAL A 266 -4.26 1.16 -17.31
CA VAL A 266 -3.28 2.13 -16.79
C VAL A 266 -2.16 1.42 -16.02
N ALA A 267 -2.49 0.45 -15.16
CA ALA A 267 -1.49 -0.31 -14.41
C ALA A 267 -0.52 -1.04 -15.36
N VAL A 268 -1.05 -1.75 -16.37
CA VAL A 268 -0.21 -2.45 -17.36
C VAL A 268 0.65 -1.46 -18.15
N GLY A 269 0.09 -0.33 -18.58
CA GLY A 269 0.84 0.72 -19.27
C GLY A 269 1.96 1.31 -18.42
N CYS A 270 1.70 1.63 -17.15
CA CYS A 270 2.71 2.12 -16.21
C CYS A 270 3.80 1.09 -15.94
N LEU A 271 3.45 -0.20 -15.81
CA LEU A 271 4.45 -1.27 -15.64
C LEU A 271 5.32 -1.42 -16.89
N ALA A 272 4.73 -1.37 -18.08
CA ALA A 272 5.46 -1.40 -19.34
C ALA A 272 6.43 -0.22 -19.46
N LEU A 273 5.99 0.99 -19.10
CA LEU A 273 6.83 2.20 -19.07
C LEU A 273 7.92 2.12 -18.01
N ALA A 274 7.64 1.51 -16.85
CA ALA A 274 8.65 1.27 -15.82
C ALA A 274 9.76 0.34 -16.32
N CYS A 275 9.41 -0.68 -17.11
CA CYS A 275 10.34 -1.63 -17.72
C CYS A 275 11.01 -1.12 -19.02
N ALA A 276 10.46 -0.10 -19.66
CA ALA A 276 10.98 0.47 -20.90
C ALA A 276 12.23 1.33 -20.68
N ALA A 277 12.43 1.85 -19.47
CA ALA A 277 13.71 2.43 -19.06
C ALA A 277 14.81 1.37 -19.14
N ASP A 278 16.04 1.79 -19.46
CA ASP A 278 17.15 0.88 -19.77
C ASP A 278 17.30 -0.20 -18.67
N PRO A 279 17.31 -1.51 -19.02
CA PRO A 279 17.37 -2.61 -18.06
C PRO A 279 18.77 -2.78 -17.42
N THR A 280 19.64 -1.77 -17.55
CA THR A 280 21.01 -1.80 -17.04
C THR A 280 21.01 -1.88 -15.52
N ARG A 281 21.74 -2.85 -14.98
CA ARG A 281 22.23 -2.76 -13.59
C ARG A 281 23.48 -1.90 -13.61
N VAL A 282 23.45 -0.81 -12.85
CA VAL A 282 24.61 0.07 -12.71
C VAL A 282 25.31 -0.34 -11.43
N PHE A 283 26.54 -0.83 -11.55
CA PHE A 283 27.42 -1.03 -10.39
C PHE A 283 27.92 0.36 -9.97
N LEU A 284 27.68 0.71 -8.70
CA LEU A 284 27.97 2.00 -8.09
C LEU A 284 29.40 2.02 -7.52
#